data_AF-A0A2R6LUL0-F1
#
_entry.id   AF-A0A2R6LUL0-F1
#
_cell.length_a   1.000
_cell.length_b   1.000
_cell.length_c   1.000
_cell.angle_alpha   90.00
_cell.angle_beta   90.00
_cell.angle_gamma   90.00
#
_symmetry.space_group_name_H-M   'P 1'
#
loop_
_entity.id
_entity.type
_entity.pdbx_description
1 polymer ?
#
loop_
_entity_poly.entity_id
_entity_poly.type
_entity_poly.pdbx_seq_one_letter_code
_entity_poly.pdbx_strand_id
1 'polypeptide(L)'
;MHRRNSTSSRRSIRRSRPTSAWYRARRSSSIPVRSRPTQKTPPDRATVDRAFSSRRAPGRGVGETRSTVTEPTGVAERLLCGVRSDDEATARAARAALDDLDPAAVIGLDEDAKLAFWIDIYNAAATILHGEQPDRYETRRWGLFRALFRDPLVRVAGHDLSLDGIEHGILRRSMTAWGLGYVPRLRPDRFERRTRVARADPRVHFALNCGAASCPPIAVYTAAGIDDQLDAAVRSYLDAEVAYDPGVCVEVPRLFLWYRGDFGGKVGVYEFLERYDAIEPGDRPPLSYADWDWSRAVGQFRD
;
A
#
# COMPACT_ATOMS: atom_id res chain seq x y z
N MET A 1 59.33 -49.57 -5.45
CA MET A 1 58.07 -49.39 -4.69
C MET A 1 58.37 -48.45 -3.51
N HIS A 2 58.41 -47.12 -3.66
CA HIS A 2 57.32 -46.12 -3.68
C HIS A 2 56.35 -46.17 -2.48
N ARG A 3 56.50 -45.24 -1.53
CA ARG A 3 55.58 -44.10 -1.35
C ARG A 3 56.19 -43.03 -0.43
N ARG A 4 56.14 -41.78 -0.90
CA ARG A 4 56.59 -40.54 -0.23
C ARG A 4 55.43 -39.84 0.47
N ASN A 5 55.79 -39.06 1.48
CA ASN A 5 55.00 -38.04 2.17
C ASN A 5 54.24 -37.09 1.24
N SER A 6 53.08 -36.62 1.68
CA SER A 6 52.54 -35.30 1.34
C SER A 6 51.37 -34.93 2.26
N THR A 7 51.63 -33.99 3.15
CA THR A 7 50.66 -33.25 3.96
C THR A 7 49.91 -32.24 3.07
N SER A 8 48.57 -32.32 3.05
CA SER A 8 47.71 -31.40 2.31
C SER A 8 46.91 -30.53 3.27
N SER A 9 47.33 -29.27 3.37
CA SER A 9 46.67 -28.16 4.05
C SER A 9 45.35 -27.81 3.36
N ARG A 10 44.24 -27.87 4.10
CA ARG A 10 42.92 -27.37 3.67
C ARG A 10 42.95 -25.84 3.62
N ARG A 11 43.12 -25.26 2.42
CA ARG A 11 42.83 -23.85 2.15
C ARG A 11 41.31 -23.63 2.19
N SER A 12 40.86 -22.99 3.26
CA SER A 12 39.56 -22.33 3.35
C SER A 12 39.49 -21.20 2.31
N ILE A 13 38.68 -21.39 1.28
CA ILE A 13 38.32 -20.32 0.34
C ILE A 13 37.23 -19.48 1.03
N ARG A 14 37.66 -18.43 1.73
CA ARG A 14 36.81 -17.28 2.06
C ARG A 14 36.32 -16.69 0.75
N ARG A 15 35.04 -16.89 0.41
CA ARG A 15 34.35 -16.07 -0.59
C ARG A 15 34.15 -14.68 0.02
N SER A 16 35.01 -13.75 -0.39
CA SER A 16 34.87 -12.32 -0.15
C SER A 16 33.53 -11.85 -0.74
N ARG A 17 32.69 -11.27 0.12
CA ARG A 17 31.50 -10.51 -0.30
C ARG A 17 31.97 -9.30 -1.12
N PRO A 18 31.42 -9.02 -2.30
CA PRO A 18 31.63 -7.73 -2.92
C PRO A 18 30.89 -6.69 -2.08
N THR A 19 31.62 -5.99 -1.22
CA THR A 19 31.16 -4.73 -0.64
C THR A 19 31.29 -3.69 -1.73
N SER A 20 30.25 -3.52 -2.54
CA SER A 20 30.22 -2.42 -3.51
C SER A 20 30.24 -1.10 -2.71
N ALA A 21 31.28 -0.31 -2.97
CA ALA A 21 31.48 1.02 -2.39
C ALA A 21 30.30 1.97 -2.62
N TRP A 22 29.40 1.62 -3.55
CA TRP A 22 28.15 2.29 -3.87
C TRP A 22 27.15 2.35 -2.70
N TYR A 23 27.07 1.31 -1.85
CA TYR A 23 26.12 1.28 -0.72
C TYR A 23 26.46 2.32 0.38
N ARG A 24 27.74 2.74 0.47
CA ARG A 24 28.19 3.71 1.47
C ARG A 24 28.00 5.17 1.03
N ALA A 25 27.90 5.42 -0.29
CA ALA A 25 27.79 6.78 -0.82
C ALA A 25 26.39 7.40 -0.65
N ARG A 26 25.32 6.59 -0.60
CA ARG A 26 23.93 7.10 -0.45
C ARG A 26 23.54 7.51 0.97
N ARG A 27 24.29 7.11 2.02
CA ARG A 27 23.99 7.46 3.43
C ARG A 27 24.72 8.72 3.94
N SER A 28 25.47 9.43 3.09
CA SER A 28 26.28 10.58 3.50
C SER A 28 26.01 11.87 2.73
N SER A 29 24.92 11.95 1.97
CA SER A 29 24.54 13.17 1.26
C SER A 29 23.46 13.92 2.02
N SER A 30 23.91 14.85 2.86
CA SER A 30 23.10 15.94 3.41
C SER A 30 22.57 16.78 2.26
N ILE A 31 21.25 16.83 2.08
CA ILE A 31 20.59 17.71 1.13
C ILE A 31 20.81 19.16 1.61
N PRO A 32 21.42 20.06 0.81
CA PRO A 32 21.50 21.46 1.19
C PRO A 32 20.13 22.12 1.02
N VAL A 33 19.61 22.66 2.12
CA VAL A 33 18.43 23.55 2.15
C VAL A 33 18.71 24.74 1.23
N ARG A 34 17.98 24.82 0.12
CA ARG A 34 18.03 25.96 -0.79
C ARG A 34 17.26 27.12 -0.14
N SER A 35 17.94 28.24 0.06
CA SER A 35 17.44 29.47 0.65
C SER A 35 16.30 30.08 -0.20
N ARG A 36 15.21 30.47 0.48
CA ARG A 36 14.08 31.22 -0.10
C ARG A 36 14.53 32.61 -0.56
N PRO A 37 14.16 33.07 -1.77
CA PRO A 37 14.24 34.48 -2.10
C PRO A 37 13.12 35.28 -1.44
N THR A 38 13.46 36.53 -1.17
CA THR A 38 12.80 37.52 -0.32
C THR A 38 11.41 37.94 -0.79
N GLN A 39 10.57 38.25 0.20
CA GLN A 39 9.21 38.80 0.08
C GLN A 39 9.19 40.10 -0.74
N LYS A 40 8.25 40.20 -1.68
CA LYS A 40 7.80 41.49 -2.22
C LYS A 40 6.53 41.92 -1.48
N THR A 41 6.61 43.11 -0.89
CA THR A 41 5.54 43.85 -0.22
C THR A 41 4.35 44.09 -1.16
N PRO A 42 3.08 43.93 -0.72
CA PRO A 42 1.91 44.33 -1.49
C PRO A 42 1.62 45.83 -1.30
N PRO A 43 1.09 46.54 -2.32
CA PRO A 43 0.58 47.90 -2.13
C PRO A 43 -0.81 47.90 -1.48
N ASP A 44 -1.07 49.02 -0.82
CA ASP A 44 -2.17 49.30 0.11
C ASP A 44 -3.56 49.42 -0.56
N ARG A 45 -4.61 49.19 0.24
CA ARG A 45 -6.03 49.22 -0.10
C ARG A 45 -6.55 50.66 -0.25
N ALA A 46 -7.06 51.02 -1.43
CA ALA A 46 -8.19 51.94 -1.54
C ALA A 46 -8.83 51.89 -2.94
N THR A 47 -10.17 51.88 -2.96
CA THR A 47 -11.06 52.20 -4.10
C THR A 47 -11.35 51.06 -5.09
N VAL A 48 -12.44 50.32 -4.88
CA VAL A 48 -13.69 50.42 -5.67
C VAL A 48 -14.78 49.50 -5.11
N ASP A 49 -15.66 50.09 -4.29
CA ASP A 49 -17.00 49.56 -4.00
C ASP A 49 -17.98 50.21 -4.98
N ARG A 50 -18.74 49.42 -5.76
CA ARG A 50 -20.22 49.43 -5.75
C ARG A 50 -20.84 48.68 -6.93
N ALA A 51 -21.98 48.06 -6.57
CA ALA A 51 -23.14 47.71 -7.38
C ALA A 51 -23.14 46.30 -8.00
N PHE A 52 -23.84 45.36 -7.35
CA PHE A 52 -25.25 45.12 -7.67
C PHE A 52 -25.89 44.24 -6.58
N SER A 53 -26.86 44.82 -5.88
CA SER A 53 -27.81 44.12 -5.00
C SER A 53 -29.14 43.97 -5.74
N SER A 54 -29.92 42.99 -5.30
CA SER A 54 -31.32 42.67 -5.64
C SER A 54 -31.55 41.70 -6.82
N ARG A 55 -31.95 40.46 -6.49
CA ARG A 55 -33.36 40.05 -6.45
C ARG A 55 -33.49 38.65 -5.86
N ARG A 56 -34.32 38.53 -4.83
CA ARG A 56 -34.85 37.26 -4.29
C ARG A 56 -36.35 37.29 -4.55
N ALA A 57 -36.90 36.20 -5.09
CA ALA A 57 -38.30 35.85 -4.98
C ALA A 57 -38.45 34.31 -5.00
N PRO A 58 -39.49 33.75 -4.35
CA PRO A 58 -39.45 32.39 -3.82
C PRO A 58 -40.30 31.38 -4.61
N GLY A 59 -40.04 30.10 -4.41
CA GLY A 59 -41.07 29.04 -4.55
C GLY A 59 -40.63 27.81 -5.33
N ARG A 60 -40.38 26.72 -4.60
CA ARG A 60 -41.21 25.49 -4.54
C ARG A 60 -40.33 24.39 -3.97
N GLY A 61 -40.68 23.95 -2.77
CA GLY A 61 -40.09 22.79 -2.13
C GLY A 61 -40.37 21.56 -2.97
N VAL A 62 -39.29 20.93 -3.44
CA VAL A 62 -39.28 19.51 -3.71
C VAL A 62 -38.64 18.90 -2.46
N GLY A 63 -39.43 18.15 -1.72
CA GLY A 63 -38.96 17.39 -0.58
C GLY A 63 -37.94 16.38 -1.07
N GLU A 64 -36.67 16.73 -0.93
CA GLU A 64 -35.57 15.79 -1.09
C GLU A 64 -35.62 14.89 0.15
N THR A 65 -36.34 13.78 0.02
CA THR A 65 -36.25 12.68 0.98
C THR A 65 -34.86 12.07 0.78
N ARG A 66 -33.87 12.70 1.41
CA ARG A 66 -32.48 12.28 1.39
C ARG A 66 -32.43 10.96 2.16
N SER A 67 -32.64 9.87 1.43
CA SER A 67 -32.34 8.53 1.90
C SER A 67 -30.85 8.54 2.25
N THR A 68 -30.52 8.64 3.54
CA THR A 68 -29.15 8.68 4.04
C THR A 68 -28.57 7.27 3.99
N VAL A 69 -28.51 6.69 2.80
CA VAL A 69 -27.67 5.52 2.59
C VAL A 69 -26.25 6.06 2.69
N THR A 70 -25.60 5.80 3.82
CA THR A 70 -24.19 6.10 4.00
C THR A 70 -23.44 5.26 2.98
N GLU A 71 -22.92 5.92 1.96
CA GLU A 71 -22.20 5.25 0.88
C GLU A 71 -20.90 4.63 1.44
N PRO A 72 -20.65 3.32 1.22
CA PRO A 72 -19.55 2.61 1.90
C PRO A 72 -18.17 3.21 1.65
N THR A 73 -17.82 3.62 0.42
CA THR A 73 -16.49 4.16 0.12
C THR A 73 -16.22 5.44 0.90
N GLY A 74 -17.21 6.34 0.99
CA GLY A 74 -17.11 7.54 1.81
C GLY A 74 -16.92 7.26 3.31
N VAL A 75 -17.40 6.13 3.84
CA VAL A 75 -17.08 5.74 5.23
C VAL A 75 -15.61 5.34 5.39
N ALA A 76 -15.11 4.52 4.46
CA ALA A 76 -13.72 4.07 4.45
C ALA A 76 -12.74 5.27 4.32
N GLU A 77 -13.01 6.18 3.39
CA GLU A 77 -12.23 7.41 3.19
C GLU A 77 -12.17 8.25 4.47
N ARG A 78 -13.33 8.46 5.13
CA ARG A 78 -13.39 9.21 6.40
C ARG A 78 -12.62 8.53 7.51
N LEU A 79 -12.67 7.20 7.60
CA LEU A 79 -11.90 6.46 8.59
C LEU A 79 -10.40 6.69 8.36
N LEU A 80 -9.91 6.51 7.14
CA LEU A 80 -8.50 6.69 6.82
C LEU A 80 -8.05 8.14 7.06
N CYS A 81 -8.86 9.12 6.64
CA CYS A 81 -8.56 10.53 6.89
C CYS A 81 -8.51 10.85 8.39
N GLY A 82 -9.48 10.37 9.18
CA GLY A 82 -9.52 10.59 10.62
C GLY A 82 -8.29 10.00 11.31
N VAL A 83 -7.90 8.77 10.94
CA VAL A 83 -6.69 8.11 11.49
C VAL A 83 -5.42 8.85 11.07
N ARG A 84 -5.31 9.28 9.81
CA ARG A 84 -4.15 10.01 9.29
C ARG A 84 -3.96 11.38 9.97
N SER A 85 -5.06 12.06 10.25
CA SER A 85 -5.04 13.40 10.85
C SER A 85 -5.08 13.39 12.38
N ASP A 86 -4.97 12.21 13.01
CA ASP A 86 -5.10 12.03 14.46
C ASP A 86 -6.43 12.60 15.03
N ASP A 87 -7.48 12.61 14.20
CA ASP A 87 -8.84 13.00 14.58
C ASP A 87 -9.60 11.76 15.07
N GLU A 88 -9.43 11.47 16.36
CA GLU A 88 -10.08 10.33 17.01
C GLU A 88 -11.62 10.38 16.91
N ALA A 89 -12.22 11.57 16.89
CA ALA A 89 -13.67 11.72 16.84
C ALA A 89 -14.20 11.26 15.47
N THR A 90 -13.58 11.73 14.39
CA THR A 90 -13.89 11.28 13.03
C THR A 90 -13.61 9.79 12.86
N ALA A 91 -12.46 9.30 13.34
CA ALA A 91 -12.09 7.90 13.20
C ALA A 91 -13.01 6.95 13.99
N ARG A 92 -13.51 7.37 15.15
CA ARG A 92 -14.48 6.60 15.96
C ARG A 92 -15.86 6.60 15.31
N ALA A 93 -16.33 7.74 14.82
CA ALA A 93 -17.62 7.83 14.13
C ALA A 93 -17.63 6.99 12.84
N ALA A 94 -16.53 7.03 12.07
CA ALA A 94 -16.39 6.22 10.86
C ALA A 94 -16.34 4.72 11.17
N ARG A 95 -15.67 4.30 12.26
CA ARG A 95 -15.67 2.90 12.72
C ARG A 95 -17.06 2.40 13.10
N ALA A 96 -17.82 3.18 13.85
CA ALA A 96 -19.21 2.83 14.17
C ALA A 96 -20.05 2.71 12.89
N ALA A 97 -19.92 3.67 11.97
CA ALA A 97 -20.62 3.64 10.69
C ALA A 97 -20.22 2.43 9.82
N LEU A 98 -18.97 1.97 9.85
CA LEU A 98 -18.53 0.75 9.15
C LEU A 98 -19.21 -0.50 9.70
N ASP A 99 -19.31 -0.62 11.03
CA ASP A 99 -19.96 -1.77 11.67
C ASP A 99 -21.47 -1.81 11.32
N ASP A 100 -22.10 -0.64 11.31
CA ASP A 100 -23.53 -0.45 11.02
C ASP A 100 -23.88 -0.52 9.52
N LEU A 101 -22.91 -0.68 8.60
CA LEU A 101 -23.19 -0.82 7.17
C LEU A 101 -24.09 -2.02 6.90
N ASP A 102 -25.06 -1.84 6.00
CA ASP A 102 -25.82 -2.97 5.45
C ASP A 102 -24.86 -3.90 4.67
N PRO A 103 -24.75 -5.19 5.01
CA PRO A 103 -23.94 -6.14 4.24
C PRO A 103 -24.28 -6.14 2.75
N ALA A 104 -25.53 -5.89 2.37
CA ALA A 104 -25.95 -5.82 0.97
C ALA A 104 -25.30 -4.64 0.24
N ALA A 105 -25.07 -3.51 0.91
CA ALA A 105 -24.39 -2.35 0.33
C ALA A 105 -22.91 -2.65 0.03
N VAL A 106 -22.22 -3.34 0.94
CA VAL A 106 -20.82 -3.75 0.75
C VAL A 106 -20.68 -4.82 -0.34
N ILE A 107 -21.60 -5.79 -0.37
CA ILE A 107 -21.64 -6.83 -1.42
C ILE A 107 -21.95 -6.23 -2.79
N GLY A 108 -22.77 -5.17 -2.83
CA GLY A 108 -23.23 -4.50 -4.03
C GLY A 108 -22.23 -3.52 -4.66
N LEU A 109 -21.08 -3.27 -4.04
CA LEU A 109 -20.03 -2.44 -4.62
C LEU A 109 -19.54 -3.02 -5.95
N ASP A 110 -19.39 -2.14 -6.95
CA ASP A 110 -18.65 -2.45 -8.17
C ASP A 110 -17.16 -2.67 -7.86
N GLU A 111 -16.40 -3.11 -8.87
CA GLU A 111 -15.01 -3.54 -8.65
C GLU A 111 -14.10 -2.39 -8.19
N ASP A 112 -14.28 -1.20 -8.77
CA ASP A 112 -13.45 -0.03 -8.51
C ASP A 112 -13.73 0.53 -7.11
N ALA A 113 -15.02 0.66 -6.76
CA ALA A 113 -15.46 1.05 -5.43
C ALA A 113 -15.01 0.03 -4.36
N LYS A 114 -15.04 -1.26 -4.69
CA LYS A 114 -14.59 -2.33 -3.79
C LYS A 114 -13.08 -2.26 -3.55
N LEU A 115 -12.27 -2.02 -4.59
CA LEU A 115 -10.83 -1.82 -4.43
C LEU A 115 -10.55 -0.62 -3.51
N ALA A 116 -11.11 0.54 -3.82
CA ALA A 116 -10.96 1.76 -3.02
C ALA A 116 -11.36 1.53 -1.55
N PHE A 117 -12.56 0.99 -1.32
CA PHE A 117 -13.10 0.69 0.00
C PHE A 117 -12.17 -0.19 0.83
N TRP A 118 -11.72 -1.32 0.27
CA TRP A 118 -10.92 -2.29 1.04
C TRP A 118 -9.48 -1.85 1.24
N ILE A 119 -8.88 -1.12 0.30
CA ILE A 119 -7.54 -0.54 0.46
C ILE A 119 -7.55 0.50 1.57
N ASP A 120 -8.54 1.40 1.58
CA ASP A 120 -8.64 2.43 2.61
C ASP A 120 -8.86 1.84 4.01
N ILE A 121 -9.74 0.84 4.13
CA ILE A 121 -9.95 0.14 5.40
C ILE A 121 -8.69 -0.57 5.87
N TYR A 122 -7.97 -1.25 4.96
CA TYR A 122 -6.71 -1.90 5.31
C TYR A 122 -5.70 -0.88 5.83
N ASN A 123 -5.47 0.21 5.09
CA ASN A 123 -4.47 1.22 5.44
C ASN A 123 -4.83 1.93 6.75
N ALA A 124 -6.12 2.18 7.01
CA ALA A 124 -6.57 2.73 8.27
C ALA A 124 -6.31 1.75 9.43
N ALA A 125 -6.74 0.50 9.29
CA ALA A 125 -6.55 -0.54 10.31
C ALA A 125 -5.07 -0.80 10.60
N ALA A 126 -4.21 -0.79 9.57
CA ALA A 126 -2.77 -0.90 9.72
C ALA A 126 -2.22 0.26 10.54
N THR A 127 -2.61 1.51 10.20
CA THR A 127 -2.16 2.71 10.92
C THR A 127 -2.59 2.70 12.39
N ILE A 128 -3.82 2.25 12.68
CA ILE A 128 -4.30 2.06 14.06
C ILE A 128 -3.44 1.04 14.81
N LEU A 129 -3.20 -0.13 14.21
CA LEU A 129 -2.38 -1.18 14.82
C LEU A 129 -0.96 -0.68 15.13
N HIS A 130 -0.38 0.15 14.25
CA HIS A 130 0.92 0.79 14.48
C HIS A 130 0.95 1.76 15.65
N GLY A 131 -0.12 2.54 15.83
CA GLY A 131 -0.24 3.50 16.93
C GLY A 131 -0.41 2.80 18.27
N GLU A 132 -1.25 1.76 18.33
CA GLU A 132 -1.63 1.09 19.58
C GLU A 132 -0.60 0.06 20.07
N GLN A 133 0.18 -0.55 19.17
CA GLN A 133 1.02 -1.71 19.50
C GLN A 133 2.44 -1.64 18.90
N PRO A 134 3.24 -0.63 19.24
CA PRO A 134 4.57 -0.43 18.65
C PRO A 134 5.52 -1.61 18.91
N ASP A 135 5.48 -2.22 20.09
CA ASP A 135 6.39 -3.30 20.52
C ASP A 135 6.21 -4.60 19.73
N ARG A 136 5.02 -4.80 19.13
CA ARG A 136 4.71 -5.99 18.35
C ARG A 136 5.47 -6.02 17.01
N TYR A 137 5.85 -4.86 16.47
CA TYR A 137 6.65 -4.75 15.24
C TYR A 137 8.15 -4.98 15.46
N GLU A 138 8.66 -4.85 16.69
CA GLU A 138 10.08 -5.09 16.99
C GLU A 138 10.46 -6.59 17.01
N THR A 139 9.46 -7.48 16.92
CA THR A 139 9.70 -8.91 16.99
C THR A 139 10.23 -9.46 15.66
N ARG A 140 11.55 -9.67 15.58
CA ARG A 140 12.27 -10.26 14.42
C ARG A 140 11.89 -11.71 14.05
N ARG A 141 10.81 -12.26 14.62
CA ARG A 141 10.31 -13.61 14.27
C ARG A 141 9.17 -13.47 13.26
N TRP A 142 9.51 -13.71 11.99
CA TRP A 142 8.59 -13.69 10.84
C TRP A 142 7.27 -14.45 11.05
N GLY A 143 7.30 -15.58 11.76
CA GLY A 143 6.09 -16.36 12.08
C GLY A 143 5.16 -15.69 13.10
N LEU A 144 5.70 -14.90 14.04
CA LEU A 144 4.93 -14.13 15.01
C LEU A 144 4.41 -12.83 14.39
N PHE A 145 5.22 -12.20 13.54
CA PHE A 145 4.83 -11.04 12.75
C PHE A 145 3.57 -11.32 11.91
N ARG A 146 3.50 -12.47 11.23
CA ARG A 146 2.28 -12.90 10.50
C ARG A 146 1.08 -13.23 11.37
N ALA A 147 1.28 -13.55 12.65
CA ALA A 147 0.18 -13.79 13.57
C ALA A 147 -0.53 -12.48 13.93
N LEU A 148 0.20 -11.35 13.98
CA LEU A 148 -0.36 -10.03 14.28
C LEU A 148 -1.41 -9.57 13.27
N PHE A 149 -1.22 -9.92 11.99
CA PHE A 149 -2.16 -9.56 10.92
C PHE A 149 -3.41 -10.44 10.89
N ARG A 150 -3.50 -11.47 11.76
CA ARG A 150 -4.62 -12.42 11.79
C ARG A 150 -5.64 -12.14 12.87
N ASP A 151 -5.27 -11.36 13.89
CA ASP A 151 -6.20 -10.93 14.92
C ASP A 151 -7.25 -9.97 14.32
N PRO A 152 -8.53 -10.04 14.74
CA PRO A 152 -9.52 -9.05 14.35
C PRO A 152 -9.12 -7.63 14.76
N LEU A 153 -9.22 -6.68 13.83
CA LEU A 153 -8.82 -5.28 14.02
C LEU A 153 -9.89 -4.28 13.62
N VAL A 154 -10.73 -4.62 12.65
CA VAL A 154 -11.80 -3.75 12.18
C VAL A 154 -13.07 -4.57 11.96
N ARG A 155 -14.21 -3.96 12.20
CA ARG A 155 -15.52 -4.57 11.98
C ARG A 155 -16.23 -3.85 10.85
N VAL A 156 -16.73 -4.61 9.88
CA VAL A 156 -17.40 -4.07 8.69
C VAL A 156 -18.70 -4.84 8.48
N ALA A 157 -19.82 -4.13 8.47
CA ALA A 157 -21.16 -4.70 8.32
C ALA A 157 -21.40 -5.89 9.27
N GLY A 158 -21.02 -5.74 10.55
CA GLY A 158 -21.13 -6.77 11.57
C GLY A 158 -20.09 -7.91 11.52
N HIS A 159 -19.10 -7.86 10.61
CA HIS A 159 -18.09 -8.92 10.47
C HIS A 159 -16.72 -8.46 10.94
N ASP A 160 -16.12 -9.26 11.83
CA ASP A 160 -14.77 -9.03 12.35
C ASP A 160 -13.72 -9.41 11.30
N LEU A 161 -12.86 -8.46 10.96
CA LEU A 161 -11.85 -8.60 9.91
C LEU A 161 -10.46 -8.28 10.44
N SER A 162 -9.49 -9.05 9.94
CA SER A 162 -8.06 -8.83 10.15
C SER A 162 -7.40 -8.30 8.89
N LEU A 163 -6.19 -7.77 9.01
CA LEU A 163 -5.42 -7.30 7.85
C LEU A 163 -5.14 -8.44 6.85
N ASP A 164 -4.83 -9.66 7.33
CA ASP A 164 -4.69 -10.87 6.52
C ASP A 164 -6.03 -11.22 5.82
N GLY A 165 -7.16 -11.04 6.51
CA GLY A 165 -8.49 -11.22 5.95
C GLY A 165 -8.78 -10.26 4.80
N ILE A 166 -8.50 -8.98 4.97
CA ILE A 166 -8.72 -7.96 3.93
C ILE A 166 -7.75 -8.15 2.77
N GLU A 167 -6.44 -8.24 3.04
CA GLU A 167 -5.44 -8.37 1.97
C GLU A 167 -5.59 -9.68 1.23
N HIS A 168 -5.56 -10.81 1.92
CA HIS A 168 -5.50 -12.10 1.25
C HIS A 168 -6.87 -12.71 0.96
N GLY A 169 -7.84 -12.49 1.84
CA GLY A 169 -9.22 -12.96 1.65
C GLY A 169 -9.98 -12.14 0.61
N ILE A 170 -9.89 -10.81 0.69
CA ILE A 170 -10.71 -9.90 -0.10
C ILE A 170 -9.96 -9.39 -1.33
N LEU A 171 -8.86 -8.64 -1.15
CA LEU A 171 -8.14 -7.97 -2.25
C LEU A 171 -7.38 -8.94 -3.16
N ARG A 172 -6.81 -10.02 -2.60
CA ARG A 172 -6.16 -11.09 -3.37
C ARG A 172 -7.11 -12.24 -3.70
N ARG A 173 -8.42 -12.06 -3.56
CA ARG A 173 -9.45 -13.02 -3.98
C ARG A 173 -9.29 -14.41 -3.35
N SER A 174 -9.32 -14.47 -2.02
CA SER A 174 -9.23 -15.69 -1.23
C SER A 174 -7.94 -16.48 -1.43
N MET A 175 -6.80 -15.78 -1.53
CA MET A 175 -5.49 -16.42 -1.54
C MET A 175 -4.99 -16.71 -0.13
N THR A 176 -4.10 -17.70 -0.04
CA THR A 176 -3.37 -17.93 1.20
C THR A 176 -2.16 -17.01 1.27
N ALA A 177 -1.83 -16.61 2.50
CA ALA A 177 -0.68 -15.77 2.78
C ALA A 177 0.67 -16.45 2.44
N TRP A 178 0.74 -17.79 2.42
CA TRP A 178 1.99 -18.58 2.33
C TRP A 178 2.18 -19.27 0.97
N GLY A 179 1.17 -19.19 0.10
CA GLY A 179 1.21 -19.84 -1.21
C GLY A 179 1.94 -19.07 -2.31
N LEU A 180 2.68 -18.00 -1.98
CA LEU A 180 3.32 -17.09 -2.93
C LEU A 180 2.39 -16.51 -4.01
N GLY A 181 1.07 -16.54 -3.79
CA GLY A 181 0.06 -16.17 -4.80
C GLY A 181 -0.50 -17.30 -5.66
N TYR A 182 -0.10 -18.56 -5.41
CA TYR A 182 -0.57 -19.71 -6.19
C TYR A 182 -1.60 -20.58 -5.49
N VAL A 183 -1.72 -20.47 -4.16
CA VAL A 183 -2.54 -21.38 -3.36
C VAL A 183 -3.77 -20.63 -2.82
N PRO A 184 -4.98 -20.94 -3.33
CA PRO A 184 -6.22 -20.37 -2.80
C PRO A 184 -6.56 -20.97 -1.43
N ARG A 185 -7.34 -20.23 -0.64
CA ARG A 185 -7.96 -20.72 0.61
C ARG A 185 -8.95 -21.82 0.27
N LEU A 186 -8.90 -22.93 1.01
CA LEU A 186 -9.74 -24.09 0.76
C LEU A 186 -11.23 -23.81 1.03
N ARG A 187 -11.53 -22.98 2.03
CA ARG A 187 -12.91 -22.71 2.49
C ARG A 187 -13.05 -21.27 2.97
N PRO A 188 -13.00 -20.27 2.08
CA PRO A 188 -13.33 -18.90 2.44
C PRO A 188 -14.80 -18.84 2.90
N ASP A 189 -15.14 -18.00 3.87
CA ASP A 189 -16.52 -17.89 4.37
C ASP A 189 -17.46 -17.18 3.37
N ARG A 190 -18.75 -17.05 3.72
CA ARG A 190 -19.76 -16.45 2.83
C ARG A 190 -19.52 -14.96 2.60
N PHE A 191 -19.11 -14.23 3.62
CA PHE A 191 -18.87 -12.79 3.53
C PHE A 191 -17.67 -12.55 2.61
N GLU A 192 -16.52 -13.19 2.89
CA GLU A 192 -15.32 -13.10 2.06
C GLU A 192 -15.63 -13.40 0.59
N ARG A 193 -16.35 -14.51 0.30
CA ARG A 193 -16.70 -14.87 -1.09
C ARG A 193 -17.55 -13.84 -1.81
N ARG A 194 -18.37 -13.07 -1.09
CA ARG A 194 -19.30 -12.09 -1.67
C ARG A 194 -18.73 -10.68 -1.73
N THR A 195 -17.75 -10.36 -0.89
CA THR A 195 -17.14 -9.03 -0.81
C THR A 195 -15.75 -8.94 -1.43
N ARG A 196 -15.10 -10.08 -1.71
CA ARG A 196 -13.83 -10.10 -2.47
C ARG A 196 -13.96 -9.53 -3.87
N VAL A 197 -12.84 -9.03 -4.38
CA VAL A 197 -12.72 -8.56 -5.76
C VAL A 197 -12.97 -9.71 -6.75
N ALA A 198 -13.56 -9.39 -7.89
CA ALA A 198 -13.77 -10.36 -8.97
C ALA A 198 -12.44 -10.82 -9.58
N ARG A 199 -11.45 -9.93 -9.67
CA ARG A 199 -10.09 -10.21 -10.15
C ARG A 199 -9.05 -9.63 -9.19
N ALA A 200 -8.01 -10.41 -8.89
CA ALA A 200 -6.90 -9.90 -8.11
C ALA A 200 -6.11 -8.91 -8.97
N ASP A 201 -5.89 -7.71 -8.44
CA ASP A 201 -5.08 -6.68 -9.08
C ASP A 201 -3.69 -6.64 -8.43
N PRO A 202 -2.59 -6.94 -9.16
CA PRO A 202 -1.25 -6.92 -8.59
C PRO A 202 -0.79 -5.54 -8.09
N ARG A 203 -1.42 -4.45 -8.56
CA ARG A 203 -1.08 -3.07 -8.15
C ARG A 203 -1.38 -2.82 -6.66
N VAL A 204 -2.29 -3.59 -6.05
CA VAL A 204 -2.63 -3.44 -4.62
C VAL A 204 -1.41 -3.64 -3.70
N HIS A 205 -0.42 -4.45 -4.11
CA HIS A 205 0.81 -4.66 -3.33
C HIS A 205 1.66 -3.40 -3.15
N PHE A 206 1.41 -2.38 -3.97
CA PHE A 206 2.06 -1.07 -3.91
C PHE A 206 1.15 0.00 -3.30
N ALA A 207 -0.05 -0.36 -2.85
CA ALA A 207 -1.02 0.52 -2.23
C ALA A 207 -1.27 0.22 -0.76
N LEU A 208 -0.88 -0.98 -0.30
CA LEU A 208 -1.03 -1.43 1.08
C LEU A 208 0.22 -1.11 1.90
N ASN A 209 0.05 -0.34 2.96
CA ASN A 209 1.13 -0.01 3.88
C ASN A 209 0.94 -0.77 5.19
N CYS A 210 1.80 -1.75 5.46
CA CYS A 210 1.84 -2.49 6.72
C CYS A 210 2.85 -1.91 7.74
N GLY A 211 3.33 -0.68 7.51
CA GLY A 211 4.23 0.17 8.32
C GLY A 211 5.65 -0.34 8.53
N ALA A 212 6.15 -1.19 7.61
CA ALA A 212 7.57 -1.40 7.44
C ALA A 212 8.23 -0.21 6.71
N ALA A 213 9.53 -0.01 6.89
CA ALA A 213 10.27 1.06 6.22
C ALA A 213 10.22 1.01 4.70
N SER A 214 10.11 -0.20 4.16
CA SER A 214 9.98 -0.45 2.72
C SER A 214 8.51 -0.41 2.21
N CYS A 215 7.54 0.01 3.03
CA CYS A 215 6.14 0.09 2.59
C CYS A 215 5.88 1.34 1.71
N PRO A 216 4.95 1.25 0.74
CA PRO A 216 4.57 2.39 -0.09
C PRO A 216 3.83 3.48 0.71
N PRO A 217 3.87 4.75 0.28
CA PRO A 217 3.16 5.81 0.98
C PRO A 217 1.64 5.65 0.88
N ILE A 218 0.93 5.91 1.98
CA ILE A 218 -0.52 5.82 2.12
C ILE A 218 -1.17 7.01 1.42
N ALA A 219 -2.09 6.71 0.50
CA ALA A 219 -3.01 7.65 -0.11
C ALA A 219 -4.45 7.27 0.25
N VAL A 220 -5.38 8.21 0.08
CA VAL A 220 -6.82 7.95 0.14
C VAL A 220 -7.28 7.58 -1.26
N TYR A 221 -7.97 6.45 -1.39
CA TYR A 221 -8.40 5.92 -2.69
C TYR A 221 -9.89 6.15 -2.89
N THR A 222 -10.27 6.61 -4.08
CA THR A 222 -11.67 6.87 -4.44
C THR A 222 -12.09 5.91 -5.54
N ALA A 223 -13.37 5.52 -5.59
CA ALA A 223 -13.88 4.65 -6.65
C ALA A 223 -13.59 5.22 -8.05
N ALA A 224 -13.78 6.54 -8.22
CA ALA A 224 -13.60 7.20 -9.52
C ALA A 224 -12.13 7.34 -9.95
N GLY A 225 -11.18 7.30 -9.02
CA GLY A 225 -9.76 7.53 -9.28
C GLY A 225 -8.86 6.31 -9.06
N ILE A 226 -9.42 5.17 -8.64
CA ILE A 226 -8.66 4.02 -8.15
C ILE A 226 -7.58 3.55 -9.13
N ASP A 227 -7.90 3.48 -10.42
CA ASP A 227 -6.95 3.02 -11.45
C ASP A 227 -5.73 3.94 -11.56
N ASP A 228 -5.96 5.25 -11.72
CA ASP A 228 -4.88 6.23 -11.83
C ASP A 228 -4.07 6.33 -10.52
N GLN A 229 -4.76 6.22 -9.38
CA GLN A 229 -4.13 6.27 -8.05
C GLN A 229 -3.23 5.05 -7.82
N LEU A 230 -3.67 3.85 -8.18
CA LEU A 230 -2.87 2.63 -8.13
C LEU A 230 -1.67 2.70 -9.07
N ASP A 231 -1.88 3.15 -10.31
CA ASP A 231 -0.78 3.30 -11.27
C ASP A 231 0.26 4.32 -10.79
N ALA A 232 -0.17 5.43 -10.19
CA ALA A 232 0.74 6.42 -9.60
C ALA A 232 1.51 5.83 -8.40
N ALA A 233 0.88 5.01 -7.57
CA ALA A 233 1.54 4.33 -6.45
C ALA A 233 2.62 3.36 -6.95
N VAL A 234 2.31 2.58 -7.99
CA VAL A 234 3.27 1.65 -8.60
C VAL A 234 4.47 2.40 -9.18
N ARG A 235 4.25 3.40 -10.05
CA ARG A 235 5.35 4.17 -10.66
C ARG A 235 6.27 4.76 -9.61
N SER A 236 5.70 5.45 -8.63
CA SER A 236 6.48 6.08 -7.56
C SER A 236 7.31 5.07 -6.76
N TYR A 237 6.81 3.86 -6.55
CA TYR A 237 7.52 2.83 -5.80
C TYR A 237 8.62 2.17 -6.63
N LEU A 238 8.33 1.83 -7.89
CA LEU A 238 9.32 1.23 -8.78
C LEU A 238 10.47 2.19 -9.07
N ASP A 239 10.19 3.48 -9.29
CA ASP A 239 11.21 4.52 -9.48
C ASP A 239 12.17 4.62 -8.29
N ALA A 240 11.68 4.36 -7.07
CA ALA A 240 12.47 4.44 -5.85
C ALA A 240 13.29 3.17 -5.58
N GLU A 241 12.72 1.99 -5.88
CA GLU A 241 13.20 0.70 -5.36
C GLU A 241 13.77 -0.24 -6.42
N VAL A 242 13.51 -0.02 -7.72
CA VAL A 242 14.09 -0.83 -8.80
C VAL A 242 15.46 -0.29 -9.18
N ALA A 243 16.46 -1.18 -9.25
CA ALA A 243 17.76 -0.88 -9.80
C ALA A 243 17.98 -1.72 -11.07
N TYR A 244 18.03 -1.05 -12.22
CA TYR A 244 18.15 -1.69 -13.52
C TYR A 244 19.51 -1.39 -14.17
N ASP A 245 20.25 -2.45 -14.53
CA ASP A 245 21.49 -2.39 -15.32
C ASP A 245 21.30 -3.22 -16.61
N PRO A 246 21.09 -2.55 -17.77
CA PRO A 246 20.80 -3.21 -19.04
C PRO A 246 21.83 -4.28 -19.42
N GLY A 247 21.33 -5.47 -19.73
CA GLY A 247 22.17 -6.63 -20.08
C GLY A 247 22.91 -7.30 -18.91
N VAL A 248 22.81 -6.76 -17.68
CA VAL A 248 23.51 -7.30 -16.50
C VAL A 248 22.53 -7.90 -15.49
N CYS A 249 21.68 -7.09 -14.87
CA CYS A 249 20.68 -7.54 -13.91
C CYS A 249 19.60 -6.48 -13.66
N VAL A 250 18.47 -6.93 -13.10
CA VAL A 250 17.48 -6.04 -12.48
C VAL A 250 17.25 -6.50 -11.05
N GLU A 251 17.46 -5.58 -10.11
CA GLU A 251 17.10 -5.78 -8.71
C GLU A 251 15.73 -5.15 -8.45
N VAL A 252 14.81 -5.95 -7.92
CA VAL A 252 13.41 -5.54 -7.72
C VAL A 252 12.98 -5.68 -6.26
N PRO A 253 11.93 -4.97 -5.84
CA PRO A 253 11.32 -5.16 -4.53
C PRO A 253 10.97 -6.61 -4.20
N ARG A 254 11.10 -6.97 -2.92
CA ARG A 254 10.79 -8.31 -2.41
C ARG A 254 9.31 -8.69 -2.54
N LEU A 255 8.43 -7.70 -2.74
CA LEU A 255 7.01 -7.89 -3.07
C LEU A 255 6.82 -8.84 -4.27
N PHE A 256 7.64 -8.69 -5.33
CA PHE A 256 7.58 -9.55 -6.51
C PHE A 256 7.92 -11.02 -6.21
N LEU A 257 8.63 -11.31 -5.11
CA LEU A 257 8.89 -12.66 -4.65
C LEU A 257 7.72 -13.21 -3.82
N TRP A 258 7.23 -12.43 -2.85
CA TRP A 258 6.18 -12.88 -1.94
C TRP A 258 4.82 -13.07 -2.61
N TYR A 259 4.53 -12.28 -3.63
CA TYR A 259 3.27 -12.28 -4.38
C TYR A 259 3.47 -12.73 -5.83
N ARG A 260 4.51 -13.52 -6.09
CA ARG A 260 4.92 -13.94 -7.44
C ARG A 260 3.78 -14.48 -8.30
N GLY A 261 2.85 -15.22 -7.71
CA GLY A 261 1.67 -15.75 -8.41
C GLY A 261 0.66 -14.68 -8.82
N ASP A 262 0.49 -13.64 -8.00
CA ASP A 262 -0.38 -12.51 -8.29
C ASP A 262 0.13 -11.70 -9.49
N PHE A 263 1.46 -11.68 -9.69
CA PHE A 263 2.11 -11.08 -10.86
C PHE A 263 2.16 -12.01 -12.09
N GLY A 264 1.57 -13.20 -12.06
CA GLY A 264 1.65 -14.13 -13.20
C GLY A 264 3.01 -14.83 -13.35
N GLY A 265 3.75 -15.00 -12.26
CA GLY A 265 5.05 -15.67 -12.27
C GLY A 265 6.20 -14.77 -12.74
N LYS A 266 7.34 -15.37 -13.08
CA LYS A 266 8.53 -14.60 -13.48
C LYS A 266 8.27 -13.77 -14.75
N VAL A 267 7.52 -14.34 -15.69
CA VAL A 267 7.21 -13.68 -16.96
C VAL A 267 6.37 -12.44 -16.71
N GLY A 268 5.28 -12.56 -15.94
CA GLY A 268 4.44 -11.41 -15.64
C GLY A 268 5.11 -10.37 -14.74
N VAL A 269 6.14 -10.73 -13.95
CA VAL A 269 7.00 -9.71 -13.30
C VAL A 269 7.73 -8.86 -14.34
N TYR A 270 8.33 -9.46 -15.39
CA TYR A 270 8.95 -8.65 -16.45
C TYR A 270 7.91 -7.81 -17.20
N GLU A 271 6.76 -8.39 -17.56
CA GLU A 271 5.67 -7.63 -18.22
C GLU A 271 5.17 -6.46 -17.36
N PHE A 272 5.15 -6.64 -16.03
CA PHE A 272 4.78 -5.58 -15.09
C PHE A 272 5.85 -4.48 -15.05
N LEU A 273 7.14 -4.84 -14.99
CA LEU A 273 8.23 -3.85 -15.03
C LEU A 273 8.23 -3.08 -16.36
N GLU A 274 8.00 -3.74 -17.49
CA GLU A 274 7.88 -3.09 -18.80
C GLU A 274 6.70 -2.13 -18.86
N ARG A 275 5.53 -2.55 -18.34
CA ARG A 275 4.32 -1.70 -18.32
C ARG A 275 4.53 -0.37 -17.62
N TYR A 276 5.37 -0.35 -16.59
CA TYR A 276 5.66 0.83 -15.79
C TYR A 276 7.03 1.42 -16.11
N ASP A 277 7.61 1.11 -17.27
CA ASP A 277 8.86 1.67 -17.78
C ASP A 277 10.08 1.46 -16.84
N ALA A 278 10.02 0.44 -15.97
CA ALA A 278 11.10 0.12 -15.02
C ALA A 278 12.25 -0.68 -15.67
N ILE A 279 12.00 -1.28 -16.84
CA ILE A 279 12.98 -1.91 -17.72
C ILE A 279 12.65 -1.63 -19.20
N GLU A 280 13.61 -1.79 -20.10
CA GLU A 280 13.35 -1.63 -21.53
C GLU A 280 12.45 -2.76 -22.07
N PRO A 281 11.54 -2.46 -23.02
CA PRO A 281 10.68 -3.47 -23.63
C PRO A 281 11.49 -4.60 -24.29
N GLY A 282 11.16 -5.85 -23.95
CA GLY A 282 11.81 -7.06 -24.41
C GLY A 282 12.92 -7.57 -23.48
N ASP A 283 13.40 -6.77 -22.52
CA ASP A 283 14.56 -7.14 -21.73
C ASP A 283 14.26 -8.17 -20.65
N ARG A 284 15.10 -9.20 -20.58
CA ARG A 284 14.96 -10.31 -19.61
C ARG A 284 16.26 -10.55 -18.83
N PRO A 285 16.86 -9.52 -18.20
CA PRO A 285 18.09 -9.67 -17.44
C PRO A 285 17.86 -10.57 -16.22
N PRO A 286 18.91 -11.20 -15.67
CA PRO A 286 18.84 -11.88 -14.38
C PRO A 286 18.14 -11.02 -13.31
N LEU A 287 17.16 -11.61 -12.63
CA LEU A 287 16.36 -10.92 -11.62
C LEU A 287 16.88 -11.25 -10.22
N SER A 288 17.24 -10.23 -9.45
CA SER A 288 17.52 -10.30 -8.01
C SER A 288 16.44 -9.57 -7.22
N TYR A 289 16.33 -9.87 -5.93
CA TYR A 289 15.35 -9.23 -5.05
C TYR A 289 16.09 -8.47 -3.95
N ALA A 290 15.70 -7.21 -3.73
CA ALA A 290 16.23 -6.38 -2.66
C ALA A 290 15.98 -7.00 -1.28
N ASP A 291 16.86 -6.70 -0.33
CA ASP A 291 16.64 -7.00 1.08
C ASP A 291 15.45 -6.17 1.60
N TRP A 292 14.63 -6.76 2.47
CA TRP A 292 13.46 -6.07 3.03
C TRP A 292 13.75 -5.57 4.44
N ASP A 293 13.68 -4.26 4.63
CA ASP A 293 13.86 -3.67 5.94
C ASP A 293 12.53 -3.65 6.71
N TRP A 294 12.45 -4.53 7.71
CA TRP A 294 11.32 -4.60 8.64
C TRP A 294 11.40 -3.55 9.75
N SER A 295 12.41 -2.67 9.73
CA SER A 295 12.45 -1.54 10.65
C SER A 295 11.22 -0.67 10.45
N ARG A 296 10.76 -0.07 11.55
CA ARG A 296 9.55 0.75 11.57
C ARG A 296 9.76 2.02 10.75
N ALA A 297 8.83 2.35 9.85
CA ALA A 297 8.67 3.71 9.36
C ALA A 297 7.28 4.22 9.72
N VAL A 298 7.25 5.39 10.35
CA VAL A 298 6.01 6.07 10.72
C VAL A 298 5.62 7.02 9.59
N GLY A 299 4.34 7.00 9.20
CA GLY A 299 3.73 8.12 8.50
C GLY A 299 4.27 8.42 7.10
N GLN A 300 4.52 7.41 6.28
CA GLN A 300 4.70 7.64 4.84
C GLN A 300 3.32 7.95 4.24
N PHE A 301 2.90 9.21 4.28
CA PHE A 301 1.67 9.66 3.62
C PHE A 301 2.05 10.39 2.34
N ARG A 302 1.29 10.17 1.27
CA ARG A 302 1.37 11.00 0.06
C ARG A 302 0.29 12.08 0.14
N ASP A 303 0.65 13.30 -0.27
CA ASP A 303 -0.29 14.39 -0.50
C ASP A 303 -1.24 14.09 -1.68
#